data_AF-A0A7K4A117-F1
#
_entry.id   AF-A0A7K4A117-F1
#
_cell.length_a   1.000
_cell.length_b   1.000
_cell.length_c   1.000
_cell.angle_alpha   90.00
_cell.angle_beta   90.00
_cell.angle_gamma   90.00
#
_symmetry.space_group_name_H-M   'P 1'
#
loop_
_entity.id
_entity.type
_entity.pdbx_description
1 polymer ?
#
loop_
_entity_poly.entity_id
_entity_poly.type
_entity_poly.pdbx_seq_one_letter_code
_entity_poly.pdbx_strand_id
1 'polypeptide(L)'
;PSLGNRLFQVPVEQSYHVIQQAWQACSGLAKRARFVMSHATGKIEVVGRQAGCVFMRYHQAAEKALIGKFMVMKSNPSAVWFDDYREIPLETPVPRKVWLF
;
A
#
# COMPACT_ATOMS: atom_id res chain seq x y z
N PRO A 1 5.71 -13.00 -8.13
CA PRO A 1 6.97 -12.83 -8.91
C PRO A 1 7.37 -14.14 -9.60
N SER A 2 7.83 -14.11 -10.85
CA SER A 2 8.44 -15.29 -11.49
C SER A 2 9.84 -15.52 -10.91
N LEU A 3 10.31 -16.78 -10.90
CA LEU A 3 11.60 -17.17 -10.32
C LEU A 3 12.79 -16.36 -10.90
N GLY A 4 12.72 -16.01 -12.20
CA GLY A 4 13.76 -15.28 -12.91
C GLY A 4 13.85 -13.78 -12.62
N ASN A 5 12.85 -13.19 -11.97
CA ASN A 5 12.81 -11.73 -11.77
C ASN A 5 13.43 -11.27 -10.45
N ARG A 6 14.06 -12.16 -9.68
CA ARG A 6 14.63 -11.84 -8.36
C ARG A 6 15.65 -10.70 -8.42
N LEU A 7 16.49 -10.68 -9.45
CA LEU A 7 17.53 -9.66 -9.64
C LEU A 7 16.96 -8.24 -9.88
N PHE A 8 15.71 -8.14 -10.31
CA PHE A 8 15.04 -6.86 -10.59
C PHE A 8 14.16 -6.39 -9.42
N GLN A 9 14.16 -7.10 -8.30
CA GLN A 9 13.36 -6.73 -7.15
C GLN A 9 14.03 -5.60 -6.38
N VAL A 10 13.23 -4.59 -6.05
CA VAL A 10 13.61 -3.50 -5.15
C VAL A 10 12.58 -3.51 -4.02
N PRO A 11 12.98 -3.33 -2.75
CA PRO A 11 12.03 -3.24 -1.66
C PRO A 11 10.95 -2.19 -1.95
N VAL A 12 9.69 -2.54 -1.67
CA VAL A 12 8.51 -1.74 -2.02
C VAL A 12 8.62 -0.33 -1.46
N GLU A 13 9.07 -0.20 -0.21
CA GLU A 13 9.22 1.10 0.45
C GLU A 13 10.34 1.95 -0.17
N GLN A 14 11.41 1.32 -0.67
CA GLN A 14 12.48 2.00 -1.38
C GLN A 14 11.98 2.47 -2.76
N SER A 15 11.26 1.62 -3.50
CA SER A 15 10.64 2.01 -4.77
C SER A 15 9.66 3.17 -4.59
N TYR A 16 8.86 3.15 -3.52
CA TYR A 16 7.96 4.26 -3.19
C TYR A 16 8.74 5.55 -2.96
N HIS A 17 9.83 5.52 -2.19
CA HIS A 17 10.68 6.68 -1.97
C HIS A 17 11.26 7.26 -3.27
N VAL A 18 11.79 6.39 -4.15
CA VAL A 18 12.32 6.81 -5.46
C VAL A 18 11.24 7.48 -6.31
N ILE A 19 10.01 6.93 -6.33
CA ILE A 19 8.89 7.52 -7.07
C ILE A 19 8.50 8.89 -6.49
N GLN A 20 8.48 9.04 -5.16
CA GLN A 20 8.21 10.34 -4.54
C GLN A 20 9.25 11.39 -4.94
N GLN A 21 10.54 11.03 -4.94
CA GLN A 21 11.63 11.91 -5.39
C GLN A 21 11.48 12.27 -6.86
N ALA A 22 11.20 11.29 -7.73
CA ALA A 22 10.98 11.53 -9.15
C ALA A 22 9.81 12.49 -9.38
N TRP A 23 8.70 12.31 -8.65
CA TRP A 23 7.56 13.22 -8.75
C TRP A 23 7.87 14.65 -8.33
N GLN A 24 8.75 14.89 -7.35
CA GLN A 24 9.15 16.25 -6.97
C GLN A 24 9.78 17.02 -8.13
N ALA A 25 10.49 16.34 -9.03
CA ALA A 25 11.11 16.90 -10.23
C ALA A 25 10.16 16.98 -11.45
N CYS A 26 8.90 16.56 -11.31
CA CYS A 26 7.94 16.45 -12.41
C CYS A 26 6.83 17.50 -12.38
N SER A 27 6.24 17.77 -13.55
CA SER A 27 5.01 18.57 -13.67
C SER A 27 3.79 17.84 -13.09
N GLY A 28 2.71 18.58 -12.81
CA GLY A 28 1.48 18.02 -12.24
C GLY A 28 0.88 16.88 -13.05
N LEU A 29 1.02 16.90 -14.38
CA LEU A 29 0.49 15.84 -15.26
C LEU A 29 1.18 14.50 -15.03
N ALA A 30 2.51 14.52 -14.85
CA ALA A 30 3.34 13.35 -14.60
C ALA A 30 3.14 12.78 -13.18
N LYS A 31 2.80 13.63 -12.20
CA LYS A 31 2.45 13.23 -10.83
C LYS A 31 1.16 12.41 -10.72
N ARG A 32 0.38 12.27 -11.81
CA ARG A 32 -0.83 11.42 -11.85
C ARG A 32 -0.52 9.92 -11.96
N ALA A 33 0.72 9.56 -12.30
CA ALA A 33 1.14 8.16 -12.27
C ALA A 33 0.90 7.58 -10.86
N ARG A 34 0.68 6.27 -10.76
CA ARG A 34 0.46 5.59 -9.47
C ARG A 34 1.45 4.44 -9.36
N PHE A 35 1.99 4.24 -8.15
CA PHE A 35 2.84 3.08 -7.88
C PHE A 35 1.98 1.88 -7.52
N VAL A 36 1.71 1.01 -8.52
CA VAL A 36 0.77 -0.10 -8.42
C VAL A 36 1.48 -1.43 -8.68
N MET A 37 1.29 -2.38 -7.77
CA MET A 37 1.73 -3.77 -7.93
C MET A 37 0.58 -4.67 -8.39
N SER A 38 0.89 -5.66 -9.22
CA SER A 38 -0.06 -6.67 -9.67
C SER A 38 0.06 -7.92 -8.81
N HIS A 39 -0.88 -8.15 -7.91
CA HIS A 39 -0.93 -9.30 -7.02
C HIS A 39 -2.03 -10.30 -7.45
N ALA A 40 -1.96 -11.55 -6.98
CA ALA A 40 -2.98 -12.56 -7.25
C ALA A 40 -4.38 -12.12 -6.77
N THR A 41 -4.46 -11.32 -5.70
CA THR A 41 -5.73 -10.78 -5.19
C THR A 41 -6.18 -9.49 -5.88
N GLY A 42 -5.34 -8.83 -6.68
CA GLY A 42 -5.71 -7.57 -7.32
C GLY A 42 -4.57 -6.62 -7.70
N LYS A 43 -4.94 -5.42 -8.14
CA LYS A 43 -4.03 -4.30 -8.41
C LYS A 43 -3.98 -3.42 -7.16
N ILE A 44 -2.82 -3.40 -6.50
CA ILE A 44 -2.63 -2.77 -5.20
C ILE A 44 -1.72 -1.57 -5.38
N GLU A 45 -2.21 -0.38 -5.06
CA GLU A 45 -1.43 0.85 -5.02
C GLU A 45 -0.76 1.00 -3.65
N VAL A 46 0.51 1.42 -3.65
CA VAL A 46 1.17 1.96 -2.45
C VAL A 46 0.92 3.46 -2.44
N VAL A 47 0.10 3.91 -1.49
CA VAL A 47 -0.39 5.29 -1.41
C VAL A 47 0.56 6.16 -0.59
N GLY A 48 1.12 5.61 0.48
CA GLY A 48 1.80 6.38 1.51
C GLY A 48 2.71 5.55 2.40
N ARG A 49 3.60 6.24 3.10
CA ARG A 49 4.36 5.70 4.23
C ARG A 49 4.45 6.76 5.32
N GLN A 50 4.09 6.42 6.55
CA GLN A 50 4.21 7.31 7.72
C GLN A 50 4.23 6.51 9.01
N ALA A 51 4.98 6.97 10.01
CA ALA A 51 4.94 6.47 11.39
C ALA A 51 5.05 4.94 11.53
N GLY A 52 5.95 4.31 10.76
CA GLY A 52 6.14 2.85 10.80
C GLY A 52 5.03 2.05 10.09
N CYS A 53 4.19 2.73 9.30
CA CYS A 53 3.13 2.13 8.50
C CYS A 53 3.32 2.41 7.00
N VAL A 54 2.83 1.49 6.17
CA VAL A 54 2.68 1.62 4.72
C VAL A 54 1.19 1.56 4.40
N PHE A 55 0.70 2.53 3.64
CA PHE A 55 -0.70 2.63 3.26
C PHE A 55 -0.89 2.09 1.86
N MET A 56 -1.88 1.21 1.69
CA MET A 56 -2.16 0.56 0.42
C MET A 56 -3.64 0.63 0.06
N ARG A 57 -3.94 0.55 -1.24
CA ARG A 57 -5.32 0.56 -1.75
C ARG A 57 -5.51 -0.38 -2.93
N TYR A 58 -6.57 -1.17 -2.92
CA TYR A 58 -6.98 -1.92 -4.10
C TYR A 58 -7.65 -1.02 -5.14
N HIS A 59 -7.14 -1.01 -6.38
CA HIS A 59 -7.84 -0.41 -7.55
C HIS A 59 -8.74 -1.42 -8.24
N GLN A 60 -8.30 -2.67 -8.27
CA GLN A 60 -9.02 -3.82 -8.79
C GLN A 60 -8.72 -4.98 -7.85
N ALA A 61 -9.67 -5.87 -7.66
CA ALA A 61 -9.50 -7.05 -6.84
C ALA A 61 -10.29 -8.22 -7.42
N ALA A 62 -9.83 -9.45 -7.15
CA ALA A 62 -10.56 -10.66 -7.50
C ALA A 62 -11.90 -10.73 -6.76
N GLU A 63 -11.90 -10.36 -5.48
CA GLU A 63 -13.09 -10.18 -4.69
C GLU A 63 -13.62 -8.75 -4.82
N LYS A 64 -14.86 -8.59 -5.32
CA LYS A 64 -15.46 -7.28 -5.55
C LYS A 64 -15.53 -6.41 -4.29
N ALA A 65 -15.72 -7.03 -3.11
CA ALA A 65 -15.78 -6.34 -1.83
C ALA A 65 -14.46 -5.65 -1.44
N LEU A 66 -13.33 -6.07 -2.02
CA LEU A 66 -12.02 -5.48 -1.75
C LEU A 66 -11.71 -4.30 -2.67
N ILE A 67 -12.47 -4.06 -3.74
CA ILE A 67 -12.21 -2.95 -4.66
C ILE A 67 -12.35 -1.62 -3.89
N GLY A 68 -11.30 -0.81 -3.90
CA GLY A 68 -11.24 0.43 -3.15
C GLY A 68 -10.85 0.27 -1.67
N LYS A 69 -10.72 -0.96 -1.14
CA LYS A 69 -10.31 -1.18 0.26
C LYS A 69 -8.97 -0.51 0.52
N PHE A 70 -8.95 0.34 1.55
CA PHE A 70 -7.75 0.98 2.07
C PHE A 70 -7.20 0.17 3.23
N MET A 71 -5.89 -0.05 3.25
CA MET A 71 -5.22 -0.92 4.20
C MET A 71 -4.05 -0.19 4.83
N VAL A 72 -3.88 -0.40 6.14
CA VAL A 72 -2.72 0.06 6.90
C VAL A 72 -1.85 -1.15 7.16
N MET A 73 -0.65 -1.16 6.62
CA MET A 73 0.30 -2.26 6.76
C MET A 73 1.42 -1.86 7.71
N LYS A 74 1.92 -2.79 8.52
CA LYS A 74 3.14 -2.57 9.30
C LYS A 74 4.33 -2.45 8.35
N SER A 75 5.18 -1.43 8.54
CA SER A 75 6.38 -1.22 7.73
C SER A 75 7.31 -2.43 7.82
N ASN A 76 7.87 -2.80 6.67
CA ASN A 76 8.83 -3.88 6.49
C ASN A 76 9.85 -3.42 5.43
N PRO A 77 11.05 -2.96 5.83
CA PRO A 77 12.07 -2.47 4.90
C PRO A 77 12.61 -3.51 3.92
N SER A 78 12.43 -4.81 4.22
CA SER A 78 12.82 -5.92 3.35
C SER A 78 11.69 -6.45 2.47
N ALA A 79 10.46 -5.91 2.60
CA ALA A 79 9.33 -6.36 1.81
C ALA A 79 9.55 -6.05 0.33
N VAL A 80 9.51 -7.10 -0.49
CA VAL A 80 9.61 -7.01 -1.95
C VAL A 80 8.24 -7.15 -2.59
N TRP A 81 7.23 -7.63 -1.85
CA TRP A 81 5.89 -7.85 -2.37
C TRP A 81 4.78 -7.65 -1.31
N PHE A 82 3.52 -7.72 -1.74
CA PHE A 82 2.35 -7.54 -0.85
C PHE A 82 2.32 -8.57 0.28
N ASP A 83 2.67 -9.83 -0.01
CA ASP A 83 2.65 -10.94 0.95
C ASP A 83 3.63 -10.76 2.12
N ASP A 84 4.61 -9.87 1.98
CA ASP A 84 5.61 -9.59 3.03
C ASP A 84 5.08 -8.62 4.10
N TYR A 85 3.87 -8.08 3.92
CA TYR A 85 3.26 -7.12 4.81
C TYR A 85 2.21 -7.76 5.72
N ARG A 86 2.10 -7.21 6.93
CA ARG A 86 1.01 -7.54 7.87
C ARG A 86 0.06 -6.38 8.00
N GLU A 87 -1.22 -6.61 7.75
CA GLU A 87 -2.27 -5.61 7.95
C GLU A 87 -2.40 -5.30 9.44
N ILE A 88 -2.43 -4.02 9.77
CA ILE A 88 -2.77 -3.50 11.10
C ILE A 88 -4.28 -3.28 11.07
N PRO A 89 -5.06 -4.03 11.89
CA PRO A 89 -6.49 -3.80 11.98
C PRO A 89 -6.76 -2.37 12.44
N LEU A 90 -7.56 -1.64 11.69
CA LEU A 90 -8.13 -0.40 12.20
C LEU A 90 -9.18 -0.79 13.24
N GLU A 91 -8.94 -0.43 14.49
CA GLU A 91 -9.96 -0.57 15.54
C GLU A 91 -11.21 0.16 15.07
N THR A 92 -12.33 -0.56 15.00
CA THR A 92 -13.62 0.08 14.86
C THR A 92 -13.86 0.78 16.20
N PRO A 93 -14.12 2.11 16.24
CA PRO A 93 -14.45 2.75 17.49
C PRO A 93 -15.66 2.02 18.09
N VAL A 94 -15.44 1.32 19.20
CA VAL A 94 -16.53 0.73 19.97
C VAL A 94 -17.37 1.90 20.44
N PRO A 95 -18.68 1.96 20.15
CA PRO A 95 -19.51 3.04 20.65
C PRO A 95 -19.40 3.03 22.18
N ARG A 96 -18.75 4.04 22.76
CA ARG A 96 -18.77 4.26 24.20
C ARG A 96 -20.24 4.48 24.56
N LYS A 97 -20.87 3.52 25.23
CA LYS A 97 -22.14 3.74 25.92
C LYS A 97 -21.89 4.80 26.97
N VAL A 98 -22.15 6.06 26.64
CA VAL A 98 -22.25 7.13 27.62
C VAL A 98 -23.62 6.97 28.24
N TRP A 99 -23.67 6.42 29.45
CA TRP A 99 -24.88 6.50 30.26
C TRP A 99 -25.01 7.95 30.70
N LEU A 100 -25.93 8.67 30.07
CA LEU A 100 -26.41 9.94 30.59
C LEU A 100 -27.31 9.59 31.77
N PHE A 101 -26.81 9.82 32.99
CA PHE A 101 -27.62 9.88 34.20
C PHE A 101 -28.39 11.20 34.23
#